data_AF-A0A1G8P604-F1
#
_entry.id   AF-A0A1G8P604-F1
#
_cell.length_a   1.000
_cell.length_b   1.000
_cell.length_c   1.000
_cell.angle_alpha   90.00
_cell.angle_beta   90.00
_cell.angle_gamma   90.00
#
_symmetry.space_group_name_H-M   'P 1'
#
loop_
_entity.id
_entity.type
_entity.pdbx_description
1 polymer ?
#
loop_
_entity_poly.entity_id
_entity_poly.type
_entity_poly.pdbx_seq_one_letter_code
_entity_poly.pdbx_strand_id
1 'polypeptide(L)'
;MASSEYLLSHQELVKAVIIHQNIHEGFWRLNINFNVAATHGKEVPDPCLAVTIHGIGIMQAEPNDEMAVDAALTNPEKIEPAPDANRDAPVGMQFCRDVYRNIAVHLDDAARPVSAAHAVDLRAQLPQQHK
;
A
#
# COMPACT_ATOMS: atom_id res chain seq x y z
N MET A 1 -31.25 -8.62 -24.61
CA MET A 1 -31.00 -8.89 -23.18
C MET A 1 -29.54 -8.53 -22.95
N ALA A 2 -29.25 -7.53 -22.10
CA ALA A 2 -27.87 -7.16 -21.83
C ALA A 2 -27.22 -8.29 -21.02
N SER A 3 -26.22 -8.96 -21.58
CA SER A 3 -25.39 -9.89 -20.82
C SER A 3 -24.57 -9.06 -19.83
N SER A 4 -24.92 -9.14 -18.55
CA SER A 4 -24.14 -8.58 -17.45
C SER A 4 -22.88 -9.43 -17.27
N GLU A 5 -21.94 -9.33 -18.20
CA GLU A 5 -20.64 -9.97 -18.09
C GLU A 5 -19.74 -9.09 -17.21
N TYR A 6 -19.14 -9.70 -16.19
CA TYR A 6 -18.15 -9.05 -15.33
C TYR A 6 -16.81 -9.72 -15.58
N LEU A 7 -15.89 -8.96 -16.18
CA LEU A 7 -14.52 -9.40 -16.42
C LEU A 7 -13.62 -8.79 -15.34
N LEU A 8 -12.82 -9.64 -14.70
CA LEU A 8 -11.79 -9.23 -13.75
C LEU A 8 -10.43 -9.45 -14.38
N SER A 9 -9.54 -8.48 -14.23
CA SER A 9 -8.12 -8.67 -14.52
C SER A 9 -7.51 -9.69 -13.55
N HIS A 10 -6.34 -10.22 -13.91
CA HIS A 10 -5.56 -11.12 -13.02
C HIS A 10 -5.39 -10.52 -11.62
N GLN A 11 -4.95 -9.26 -11.54
CA GLN A 11 -4.73 -8.61 -10.25
C GLN A 11 -6.02 -8.41 -9.46
N GLU A 12 -7.13 -8.04 -10.12
CA GLU A 12 -8.42 -7.87 -9.44
C GLU A 12 -8.94 -9.20 -8.89
N LEU A 13 -8.79 -10.29 -9.64
CA LEU A 13 -9.20 -11.61 -9.18
C LEU A 13 -8.37 -12.06 -7.97
N VAL A 14 -7.05 -11.89 -8.01
CA VAL A 14 -6.17 -12.20 -6.87
C VAL A 14 -6.55 -11.37 -5.65
N LYS A 15 -6.74 -10.06 -5.80
CA LYS A 15 -7.17 -9.17 -4.70
C LYS A 15 -8.51 -9.59 -4.11
N ALA A 16 -9.48 -9.93 -4.97
CA ALA A 16 -10.79 -10.40 -4.53
C ALA A 16 -10.68 -11.69 -3.71
N VAL A 17 -9.84 -12.65 -4.12
CA VAL A 17 -9.62 -13.89 -3.36
C VAL A 17 -8.90 -13.63 -2.03
N ILE A 18 -7.88 -12.76 -2.01
CA ILE A 18 -7.17 -12.38 -0.76
C ILE A 18 -8.17 -11.82 0.28
N ILE A 19 -9.02 -10.88 -0.14
CA ILE A 19 -10.03 -10.26 0.74
C ILE A 19 -11.07 -11.29 1.15
N HIS A 20 -11.58 -12.08 0.21
CA HIS A 20 -12.61 -13.10 0.48
C HIS A 20 -12.11 -14.16 1.47
N GLN A 21 -10.86 -14.59 1.36
CA GLN A 21 -10.27 -15.60 2.24
C GLN A 21 -9.66 -14.99 3.52
N ASN A 22 -9.80 -13.67 3.70
CA ASN A 22 -9.28 -12.93 4.84
C ASN A 22 -7.77 -13.18 5.10
N ILE A 23 -6.98 -13.10 4.03
CA ILE A 23 -5.53 -13.25 4.08
C ILE A 23 -4.92 -11.86 4.27
N HIS A 24 -3.97 -11.72 5.20
CA HIS A 24 -3.39 -10.43 5.58
C HIS A 24 -1.90 -10.29 5.28
N GLU A 25 -1.23 -11.39 4.93
CA GLU A 25 0.24 -11.41 4.78
C GLU A 25 0.71 -12.20 3.57
N GLY A 26 1.93 -11.88 3.13
CA GLY A 26 2.61 -12.54 2.02
C GLY A 26 2.20 -12.03 0.64
N PHE A 27 2.93 -12.54 -0.35
CA PHE A 27 2.70 -12.26 -1.76
C PHE A 27 1.97 -13.44 -2.40
N TRP A 28 0.89 -13.14 -3.13
CA TRP A 28 0.00 -14.15 -3.68
C TRP A 28 -0.23 -13.91 -5.16
N ARG A 29 -0.29 -14.99 -5.94
CA ARG A 29 -0.57 -14.94 -7.37
C ARG A 29 -1.68 -15.92 -7.75
N LEU A 30 -2.30 -15.69 -8.89
CA LEU A 30 -3.32 -16.59 -9.42
C LEU A 30 -2.72 -17.96 -9.75
N ASN A 31 -3.44 -19.02 -9.39
CA ASN A 31 -3.13 -20.38 -9.76
C ASN A 31 -4.32 -20.96 -10.52
N ILE A 32 -4.08 -21.43 -11.75
CA ILE A 32 -5.12 -22.04 -12.59
C ILE A 32 -4.73 -23.50 -12.82
N ASN A 33 -5.57 -24.41 -12.34
CA ASN A 33 -5.45 -25.82 -12.64
C ASN A 33 -6.26 -26.11 -13.92
N PHE A 34 -5.58 -26.48 -15.00
CA PHE A 34 -6.20 -26.79 -16.27
C PHE A 34 -5.60 -28.03 -16.92
N ASN A 35 -6.40 -28.69 -17.75
CA ASN A 35 -5.99 -29.78 -18.62
C ASN A 35 -6.10 -29.33 -20.08
N VAL A 36 -5.21 -29.85 -20.92
CA VAL A 36 -5.20 -29.64 -22.36
C VAL A 36 -5.25 -31.00 -23.05
N ALA A 37 -6.27 -31.19 -23.87
CA ALA A 37 -6.43 -32.41 -24.65
C ALA A 37 -6.57 -32.07 -26.14
N ALA A 38 -5.79 -32.75 -26.98
CA ALA A 38 -6.05 -32.79 -28.40
C ALA A 38 -7.21 -33.76 -28.67
N THR A 39 -8.23 -33.29 -29.37
CA THR A 39 -9.46 -34.04 -29.65
C THR A 39 -9.89 -33.79 -31.10
N HIS A 40 -10.95 -34.45 -31.55
CA HIS A 40 -11.66 -34.05 -32.77
C HIS A 40 -12.95 -33.34 -32.36
N GLY A 41 -13.39 -32.37 -33.17
CA GLY A 41 -14.67 -31.71 -32.95
C GLY A 41 -15.83 -32.71 -32.88
N LYS A 42 -16.81 -32.44 -32.01
CA LYS A 42 -17.99 -33.32 -31.84
C LYS A 42 -18.78 -33.52 -33.13
N GLU A 43 -18.74 -32.53 -34.02
CA GLU A 43 -19.51 -32.47 -35.28
C GLU A 43 -18.63 -32.45 -36.54
N VAL A 44 -17.30 -32.30 -36.40
CA VAL A 44 -16.36 -32.18 -37.52
C VAL A 44 -15.06 -32.90 -37.18
N PRO A 45 -14.49 -33.72 -38.09
CA PRO A 45 -13.24 -34.45 -37.86
C PRO A 45 -11.98 -33.55 -37.84
N ASP A 46 -12.15 -32.23 -37.74
CA ASP A 46 -11.03 -31.31 -37.65
C ASP A 46 -10.33 -31.45 -36.29
N PRO A 47 -8.99 -31.37 -36.26
CA PRO A 47 -8.25 -31.39 -35.02
C PRO A 47 -8.64 -30.20 -34.15
N CYS A 48 -8.99 -30.47 -32.90
CA CYS A 48 -9.45 -29.51 -31.91
C CYS A 48 -8.58 -29.57 -30.66
N LEU A 49 -8.38 -28.44 -30.01
CA LEU A 49 -7.76 -28.35 -28.70
C LEU A 49 -8.83 -28.04 -27.66
N ALA A 50 -9.06 -28.95 -26.73
CA ALA A 50 -9.92 -28.74 -25.58
C ALA A 50 -9.08 -28.30 -24.38
N VAL A 51 -9.31 -27.09 -23.88
CA VAL A 51 -8.73 -26.59 -22.63
C VAL A 51 -9.82 -26.61 -21.56
N THR A 52 -9.62 -27.43 -20.52
CA THR A 52 -10.58 -27.58 -19.42
C THR A 52 -10.01 -26.97 -18.15
N ILE A 53 -10.69 -25.98 -17.59
CA ILE A 53 -10.32 -25.39 -16.29
C ILE A 53 -10.95 -26.24 -15.18
N HIS A 54 -10.10 -26.84 -14.33
CA HIS A 54 -10.53 -27.64 -13.18
C HIS A 54 -10.74 -26.78 -11.93
N GLY A 55 -9.94 -25.74 -11.77
CA GLY A 55 -10.03 -24.86 -10.61
C GLY A 55 -9.21 -23.59 -10.79
N ILE A 56 -9.68 -22.53 -10.15
CA ILE A 56 -9.00 -21.25 -10.08
C ILE A 56 -8.83 -20.92 -8.60
N GLY A 57 -7.62 -20.55 -8.20
CA GLY A 57 -7.30 -20.18 -6.83
C GLY A 57 -6.10 -19.25 -6.79
N ILE A 58 -5.50 -19.11 -5.62
CA ILE A 58 -4.25 -18.37 -5.44
C ILE A 58 -3.22 -19.26 -4.75
N MET A 59 -1.95 -18.95 -4.98
CA MET A 59 -0.83 -19.59 -4.31
C MET A 59 0.17 -18.54 -3.85
N GLN A 60 0.94 -18.87 -2.82
CA GLN A 60 2.02 -18.02 -2.34
C GLN A 60 3.08 -17.88 -3.43
N ALA A 61 3.67 -16.70 -3.51
CA ALA A 61 4.66 -16.31 -4.50
C ALA A 61 5.83 -15.58 -3.82
N GLU A 62 6.94 -15.46 -4.54
CA GLU A 62 8.06 -14.64 -4.10
C GLU A 62 7.75 -13.15 -4.25
N PRO A 63 8.31 -12.27 -3.39
CA PRO A 63 8.08 -10.82 -3.48
C PRO A 63 8.48 -10.19 -4.82
N ASN A 64 9.38 -10.83 -5.56
CA ASN A 64 9.89 -10.34 -6.84
C ASN A 64 9.05 -10.85 -8.05
N ASP A 65 7.99 -11.63 -7.84
CA ASP A 65 7.10 -12.08 -8.92
C ASP A 65 6.20 -10.90 -9.36
N GLU A 66 6.32 -10.49 -10.63
CA GLU A 66 5.56 -9.38 -11.22
C GLU A 66 4.03 -9.59 -11.17
N MET A 67 3.59 -10.86 -11.12
CA MET A 67 2.19 -11.25 -11.09
C MET A 67 1.67 -11.47 -9.67
N ALA A 68 2.51 -11.25 -8.65
CA ALA A 68 2.13 -11.35 -7.26
C ALA A 68 1.50 -10.05 -6.73
N VAL A 69 0.61 -10.22 -5.76
CA VAL A 69 -0.10 -9.16 -5.07
C VAL A 69 0.20 -9.28 -3.58
N ASP A 70 0.62 -8.18 -2.97
CA ASP A 70 0.85 -8.10 -1.53
C ASP A 70 -0.49 -8.09 -0.78
N ALA A 71 -0.68 -9.09 0.08
CA ALA A 71 -1.87 -9.21 0.91
C ALA A 71 -1.93 -8.16 2.02
N ALA A 72 -0.80 -7.70 2.55
CA ALA A 72 -0.76 -6.69 3.60
C ALA A 72 -1.23 -5.32 3.09
N LEU A 73 -0.94 -5.02 1.82
CA LEU A 73 -1.44 -3.81 1.16
C LEU A 73 -2.90 -3.94 0.72
N THR A 74 -3.33 -5.14 0.33
CA THR A 74 -4.67 -5.39 -0.22
C THR A 74 -5.73 -5.56 0.86
N ASN A 75 -5.39 -6.24 1.95
CA ASN A 75 -6.28 -6.55 3.06
C ASN A 75 -5.54 -6.39 4.40
N PRO A 76 -5.23 -5.15 4.80
CA PRO A 76 -4.47 -4.88 6.01
C PRO A 76 -5.19 -5.42 7.25
N GLU A 77 -4.43 -6.04 8.15
CA GLU A 77 -4.96 -6.50 9.43
C GLU A 77 -5.46 -5.29 10.24
N LYS A 78 -6.70 -5.36 10.72
CA LYS A 78 -7.25 -4.33 11.59
C LYS A 78 -6.63 -4.50 12.97
N ILE A 79 -5.57 -3.75 13.24
CA ILE A 79 -5.05 -3.60 14.59
C ILE A 79 -6.10 -2.83 15.38
N GLU A 80 -6.83 -3.51 16.27
CA GLU A 80 -7.70 -2.81 17.20
C GLU A 80 -6.83 -1.85 18.02
N PRO A 81 -7.20 -0.56 18.10
CA PRO A 81 -6.47 0.37 18.94
C PRO A 81 -6.52 -0.18 20.36
N ALA A 82 -5.33 -0.38 20.95
CA ALA A 82 -5.21 -0.89 22.30
C ALA A 82 -6.20 -0.15 23.21
N PRO A 83 -6.99 -0.87 24.04
CA PRO A 83 -7.96 -0.23 24.91
C PRO A 83 -7.22 0.85 25.72
N ASP A 84 -7.69 2.09 25.63
CA ASP A 84 -7.07 3.26 26.23
C ASP A 84 -6.74 2.97 27.71
N ALA A 85 -5.52 2.53 27.99
CA ALA A 85 -4.97 2.35 29.34
C ALA A 85 -4.76 3.70 30.06
N ASN A 86 -5.39 4.76 29.53
CA ASN A 86 -5.20 6.16 29.89
C ASN A 86 -6.48 6.79 30.46
N ARG A 87 -7.55 6.02 30.66
CA ARG A 87 -8.74 6.52 31.39
C ARG A 87 -8.49 6.73 32.89
N ASP A 88 -7.42 6.13 33.44
CA ASP A 88 -7.07 6.20 34.87
C ASP A 88 -5.67 6.81 35.15
N ALA A 89 -5.05 7.49 34.18
CA ALA A 89 -3.74 8.12 34.42
C ALA A 89 -3.90 9.39 35.28
N PRO A 90 -3.09 9.56 36.36
CA PRO A 90 -3.18 10.73 37.21
C PRO A 90 -2.81 12.00 36.44
N VAL A 91 -3.64 13.04 36.62
CA VAL A 91 -3.64 14.38 35.99
C VAL A 91 -2.27 15.08 35.94
N GLY A 92 -1.26 14.62 36.69
CA GLY A 92 0.07 15.21 36.78
C GLY A 92 0.96 15.12 35.54
N MET A 93 0.70 14.20 34.59
CA MET A 93 1.53 14.03 33.37
C MET A 93 0.94 14.67 32.11
N GLN A 94 -0.22 15.31 32.19
CA GLN A 94 -0.85 15.99 31.05
C GLN A 94 -0.04 17.21 30.59
N PHE A 95 0.56 17.93 31.54
CA PHE A 95 1.32 19.16 31.27
C PHE A 95 2.58 18.91 30.43
N CYS A 96 3.31 17.82 30.71
CA CYS A 96 4.50 17.46 29.93
C CYS A 96 4.15 17.14 28.47
N ARG A 97 2.98 16.53 28.22
CA ARG A 97 2.52 16.16 26.89
C ARG A 97 2.17 17.38 26.04
N ASP A 98 1.53 18.39 26.61
CA ASP A 98 1.12 19.60 25.89
C ASP A 98 2.33 20.49 25.51
N VAL A 99 3.36 20.53 26.37
CA VAL A 99 4.62 21.23 26.07
C VAL A 99 5.34 20.60 24.88
N TYR A 100 5.47 19.27 24.84
CA TYR A 100 6.10 18.58 23.71
C TYR A 100 5.32 18.74 22.40
N ARG A 101 3.98 18.71 22.46
CA ARG A 101 3.13 18.92 21.27
C ARG A 101 3.29 20.35 20.72
N ASN A 102 3.35 21.36 21.58
CA ASN A 102 3.55 22.75 21.13
C ASN A 102 4.94 22.98 20.54
N ILE A 103 5.99 22.34 21.06
CA ILE A 103 7.35 22.44 20.49
C ILE A 103 7.41 21.75 19.12
N ALA A 104 6.81 20.57 18.97
CA ALA A 104 6.82 19.82 17.71
C ALA A 104 6.14 20.59 16.56
N VAL A 105 5.05 21.30 16.82
CA VAL A 105 4.34 22.10 15.80
C VAL A 105 5.14 23.32 15.35
N HIS A 106 6.07 23.84 16.16
CA HIS A 106 6.93 24.98 15.78
C HIS A 106 8.22 24.56 15.05
N LEU A 107 8.56 23.27 15.02
CA LEU A 107 9.70 22.75 14.24
C LEU A 107 9.36 22.59 12.76
N ASP A 108 8.11 22.25 12.43
CA ASP A 108 7.66 22.14 11.04
C ASP A 108 7.56 23.51 10.33
N ASP A 109 7.35 24.60 11.07
CA ASP A 109 7.27 25.96 10.52
C ASP A 109 8.66 26.53 10.19
N ALA A 110 9.72 26.04 10.84
CA ALA A 110 11.11 26.40 10.57
C ALA A 110 11.72 25.69 9.35
N ALA A 111 11.03 24.69 8.78
CA ALA A 111 11.52 23.86 7.68
C ALA A 111 11.09 24.33 6.28
N ARG A 112 10.36 25.45 6.15
CA ARG A 112 10.10 26.06 4.84
C ARG A 112 11.33 26.83 4.35
N PRO A 113 11.94 26.49 3.20
CA PRO A 113 12.99 27.31 2.62
C PRO A 113 12.37 28.60 2.07
N VAL A 114 12.62 29.72 2.75
CA VAL A 114 12.40 31.05 2.18
C VAL A 114 13.39 31.23 1.04
N SER A 115 12.84 31.47 -0.15
CA SER A 115 13.55 31.70 -1.40
C SER A 115 14.78 32.61 -1.24
N ALA A 116 15.89 32.19 -1.85
CA ALA A 116 17.16 32.90 -1.88
C ALA A 116 17.06 34.24 -2.62
N ALA A 117 16.92 35.34 -1.89
CA ALA A 117 17.25 36.68 -2.39
C ALA A 117 17.37 37.67 -1.21
N HIS A 118 18.56 37.74 -0.61
CA HIS A 118 19.19 38.92 0.01
C HIS A 118 20.17 38.51 1.11
N ALA A 119 21.36 38.08 0.69
CA ALA A 119 22.54 38.17 1.54
C ALA A 119 23.03 39.63 1.49
N VAL A 120 22.70 40.42 2.50
CA VAL A 120 23.31 41.73 2.73
C VAL A 120 24.63 41.48 3.45
N ASP A 121 25.72 41.84 2.78
CA ASP A 121 27.10 41.75 3.23
C ASP A 121 27.34 42.64 4.47
N LEU A 122 27.45 42.02 5.64
CA LEU A 122 27.60 42.72 6.93
C LEU A 122 29.06 42.98 7.32
N ARG A 123 30.00 43.01 6.36
CA ARG A 123 31.44 43.27 6.63
C ARG A 123 31.97 44.61 6.12
N ALA A 124 31.12 45.49 5.58
CA ALA A 124 31.56 46.74 4.96
C ALA A 124 31.17 48.04 5.69
N GLN A 125 30.93 48.03 7.01
CA GLN A 125 30.61 49.27 7.75
C GLN A 125 31.29 49.33 9.13
N LEU A 126 32.61 49.52 9.13
CA LEU A 126 33.34 50.09 10.26
C LEU A 126 33.60 51.58 9.96
N PRO A 127 32.99 52.53 10.67
CA PRO A 127 33.38 53.93 10.55
C PRO A 127 34.70 54.17 11.32
N GLN A 128 35.68 54.72 10.59
CA GLN A 128 36.90 55.31 11.13
C GLN A 128 36.57 56.50 12.04
N GLN A 129 37.29 56.64 13.15
CA GLN A 129 37.49 57.95 13.80
C GLN A 129 38.95 58.11 14.23
N HIS A 130 39.55 59.16 13.65
CA HIS A 130 40.80 59.82 14.02
C HIS A 130 40.66 60.51 15.38
N LYS A 131 41.66 60.40 16.26
CA LYS A 131 42.61 61.49 16.61
C LYS A 131 43.59 61.03 17.68
#